data_AF-A0A968Y4Z2-F1
#
_entry.id   AF-A0A968Y4Z2-F1
#
_cell.length_a   1.000
_cell.length_b   1.000
_cell.length_c   1.000
_cell.angle_alpha   90.00
_cell.angle_beta   90.00
_cell.angle_gamma   90.00
#
_symmetry.space_group_name_H-M   'P 1'
#
loop_
_entity.id
_entity.type
_entity.pdbx_description
1 polymer ?
#
loop_
_entity_poly.entity_id
_entity_poly.type
_entity_poly.pdbx_seq_one_letter_code
_entity_poly.pdbx_strand_id
1 'polypeptide(L)'
;DPAEIDLLRGKLSEQIDGVLKDKPAVENESIYRVSVAKDGAIVGYKSENAGTVDRTSDELLAELLYKPVGSRSPEESLADFRVVFTPGGSVQVAPW
;
A
#
# COMPACT_ATOMS: atom_id res chain seq x y z
N ASP A 1 -5.23 -8.93 -15.95
CA ASP A 1 -6.53 -8.56 -16.54
C ASP A 1 -6.88 -7.16 -16.02
N PRO A 2 -7.35 -6.20 -16.84
CA PRO A 2 -7.75 -4.87 -16.36
C PRO A 2 -8.77 -4.89 -15.20
N ALA A 3 -9.74 -5.82 -15.22
CA ALA A 3 -10.72 -5.96 -14.16
C ALA A 3 -10.11 -6.49 -12.86
N GLU A 4 -9.12 -7.38 -12.95
CA GLU A 4 -8.34 -7.86 -11.81
C GLU A 4 -7.52 -6.73 -11.18
N ILE A 5 -6.89 -5.88 -11.99
CA ILE A 5 -6.14 -4.71 -11.51
C ILE A 5 -7.06 -3.70 -10.80
N ASP A 6 -8.23 -3.41 -11.36
CA ASP A 6 -9.20 -2.51 -10.71
C ASP A 6 -9.73 -3.08 -9.39
N LEU A 7 -9.98 -4.40 -9.33
CA LEU A 7 -10.36 -5.09 -8.09
C LEU A 7 -9.27 -4.98 -7.02
N LEU A 8 -8.01 -5.24 -7.39
CA LEU A 8 -6.87 -5.16 -6.47
C LEU A 8 -6.60 -3.72 -6.01
N ARG A 9 -6.76 -2.73 -6.90
CA ARG A 9 -6.69 -1.30 -6.54
C ARG A 9 -7.75 -0.96 -5.49
N GLY A 10 -8.99 -1.42 -5.68
CA GLY A 10 -10.09 -1.21 -4.74
C GLY A 10 -9.77 -1.79 -3.36
N LYS A 11 -9.36 -3.07 -3.31
CA LYS A 11 -8.98 -3.74 -2.06
C LYS A 11 -7.82 -3.04 -1.33
N LEU A 12 -6.82 -2.57 -2.08
CA LEU A 12 -5.69 -1.83 -1.50
C LEU A 12 -6.16 -0.50 -0.91
N SER A 13 -7.04 0.23 -1.62
CA SER A 13 -7.59 1.50 -1.15
C SER A 13 -8.40 1.31 0.13
N GLU A 14 -9.29 0.30 0.17
CA GLU A 14 -10.10 -0.01 1.36
C GLU A 14 -9.24 -0.39 2.58
N GLN A 15 -8.17 -1.17 2.39
CA GLN A 15 -7.25 -1.54 3.46
C GLN A 15 -6.53 -0.31 4.02
N ILE A 16 -6.04 0.59 3.17
CA ILE A 16 -5.39 1.84 3.60
C ILE A 16 -6.39 2.75 4.34
N ASP A 17 -7.58 2.96 3.77
CA ASP A 17 -8.63 3.79 4.39
C ASP A 17 -9.10 3.24 5.73
N GLY A 18 -9.05 1.91 5.92
CA GLY A 18 -9.41 1.23 7.15
C GLY A 18 -8.50 1.61 8.33
N VAL A 19 -7.20 1.73 8.09
CA VAL A 19 -6.21 2.08 9.13
C VAL A 19 -5.94 3.58 9.22
N LEU A 20 -6.10 4.32 8.12
CA LEU A 20 -5.78 5.75 8.06
C LEU A 20 -6.62 6.59 9.02
N LYS A 21 -7.88 6.19 9.27
CA LYS A 21 -8.81 6.90 10.17
C LYS A 21 -8.33 7.00 11.61
N ASP A 22 -7.51 6.05 12.06
CA ASP A 22 -7.00 5.97 13.43
C ASP A 22 -5.56 6.49 13.56
N LYS A 23 -4.99 7.04 12.47
CA LYS A 23 -3.62 7.55 12.43
C LYS A 23 -3.59 9.08 12.40
N PRO A 24 -2.51 9.70 12.91
CA PRO A 24 -2.28 11.12 12.69
C PRO A 24 -2.18 11.42 11.18
N ALA A 25 -2.42 12.66 10.79
CA ALA A 25 -2.24 13.07 9.40
C ALA A 25 -0.74 13.00 9.04
N VAL A 26 -0.48 12.60 7.79
CA VAL A 26 0.86 12.63 7.20
C VAL A 26 1.28 14.09 7.04
N GLU A 27 2.52 14.43 7.41
CA GLU A 27 3.04 15.81 7.37
C GLU A 27 3.66 16.13 6.00
N ASN A 28 4.25 15.15 5.35
CA ASN A 28 4.94 15.30 4.06
C ASN A 28 4.37 14.34 3.01
N GLU A 29 4.34 14.78 1.75
CA GLU A 29 3.98 13.85 0.67
C GLU A 29 4.93 12.65 0.67
N SER A 30 4.35 11.44 0.62
CA SER A 30 5.12 10.20 0.58
C SER A 30 4.60 9.27 -0.51
N ILE A 31 5.48 8.91 -1.45
CA ILE A 31 5.21 8.02 -2.57
C ILE A 31 5.79 6.64 -2.29
N TYR A 32 4.97 5.61 -2.45
CA TYR A 32 5.36 4.22 -2.32
C TYR A 32 4.94 3.41 -3.53
N ARG A 33 5.76 2.43 -3.89
CA ARG A 33 5.32 1.29 -4.69
C ARG A 33 4.93 0.16 -3.74
N VAL A 34 3.72 -0.34 -3.89
CA VAL A 34 3.14 -1.39 -3.05
C VAL A 34 2.82 -2.61 -3.91
N SER A 35 3.34 -3.76 -3.52
CA SER A 35 3.15 -5.04 -4.20
C SER A 35 2.01 -5.81 -3.53
N VAL A 36 1.01 -6.18 -4.33
CA VAL A 36 -0.22 -6.84 -3.89
C VAL A 36 -0.39 -8.16 -4.62
N ALA A 37 -0.72 -9.20 -3.88
CA ALA A 37 -1.01 -10.53 -4.42
C ALA A 37 -2.44 -10.66 -4.94
N LYS A 38 -2.74 -11.75 -5.65
CA LYS A 38 -4.07 -11.98 -6.26
C LYS A 38 -5.21 -12.01 -5.24
N ASP A 39 -4.93 -12.42 -4.01
CA ASP A 39 -5.92 -12.41 -2.92
C ASP A 39 -6.19 -11.00 -2.36
N GLY A 40 -5.33 -10.02 -2.68
CA GLY A 40 -5.39 -8.65 -2.17
C GLY A 40 -4.44 -8.40 -1.00
N ALA A 41 -3.65 -9.39 -0.58
CA ALA A 41 -2.68 -9.21 0.49
C ALA A 41 -1.52 -8.32 0.03
N ILE A 42 -1.15 -7.35 0.87
CA ILE A 42 0.03 -6.51 0.67
C ILE A 42 1.27 -7.33 1.07
N VAL A 43 2.12 -7.67 0.11
CA VAL A 43 3.30 -8.53 0.35
C VAL A 43 4.61 -7.77 0.46
N GLY A 44 4.60 -6.50 0.06
CA GLY A 44 5.77 -5.65 0.11
C GLY A 44 5.42 -4.21 -0.23
N TYR A 45 6.27 -3.30 0.23
CA TYR A 45 6.25 -1.93 -0.19
C TYR A 45 7.68 -1.38 -0.21
N LYS A 46 7.91 -0.36 -1.03
CA LYS A 46 9.15 0.40 -1.05
C LYS A 46 8.83 1.89 -1.22
N SER A 47 9.56 2.74 -0.50
CA SER A 47 9.51 4.18 -0.72
C SER A 47 10.16 4.53 -2.06
N GLU A 48 9.56 5.47 -2.77
CA GLU A 48 10.10 6.07 -3.99
C GLU A 48 10.33 7.58 -3.84
N ASN A 49 10.25 8.08 -2.61
CA ASN A 49 10.58 9.47 -2.29
C ASN A 49 12.07 9.73 -2.54
N ALA A 50 12.38 10.87 -3.16
CA ALA A 50 13.75 11.36 -3.26
C ALA A 50 14.27 11.95 -1.93
N GLY A 51 13.37 12.21 -0.96
CA GLY A 51 13.65 12.82 0.34
C GLY A 51 13.31 11.90 1.51
N THR A 52 13.13 12.51 2.69
CA THR A 52 12.77 11.79 3.92
C THR A 52 11.36 11.24 3.82
N VAL A 53 11.22 9.97 4.21
CA VAL A 53 9.94 9.27 4.29
C VAL A 53 9.16 9.75 5.52
N ASP A 54 7.86 10.04 5.36
CA ASP A 54 7.00 10.32 6.51
C ASP A 54 6.80 9.05 7.34
N ARG A 55 7.10 9.15 8.63
CA ARG A 55 7.05 8.01 9.56
C ARG A 55 5.66 7.43 9.67
N THR A 56 4.62 8.27 9.60
CA THR A 56 3.23 7.84 9.73
C THR A 56 2.82 6.96 8.56
N SER A 57 3.17 7.34 7.33
CA SER A 57 2.87 6.52 6.15
C SER A 57 3.64 5.20 6.16
N ASP A 58 4.88 5.19 6.64
CA ASP A 58 5.69 3.98 6.72
C ASP A 58 5.13 2.99 7.74
N GLU A 59 4.80 3.48 8.95
CA GLU A 59 4.18 2.67 10.00
C GLU A 59 2.81 2.12 9.59
N LEU A 60 2.01 2.92 8.84
CA LEU A 60 0.72 2.50 8.31
C LEU A 60 0.88 1.33 7.32
N LEU A 61 1.79 1.44 6.34
CA LEU A 61 2.02 0.35 5.38
C LEU A 61 2.64 -0.89 6.05
N ALA A 62 3.51 -0.71 7.04
CA ALA A 62 4.07 -1.80 7.82
C ALA A 62 3.00 -2.59 8.59
N GLU A 63 1.96 -1.92 9.08
CA GLU A 63 0.84 -2.55 9.78
C GLU A 63 -0.01 -3.44 8.86
N LEU A 64 -0.20 -3.00 7.62
CA LEU A 64 -0.97 -3.72 6.59
C LEU A 64 -0.19 -4.84 5.91
N LEU A 65 1.13 -4.91 6.11
CA LEU A 65 1.96 -5.93 5.50
C LEU A 65 1.50 -7.32 5.96
N TYR A 66 1.30 -8.21 4.99
CA TYR A 66 0.88 -9.58 5.23
C TYR A 66 1.85 -10.29 6.17
N LYS A 67 1.31 -10.84 7.27
CA LYS A 67 2.04 -11.62 8.26
C LYS A 67 1.71 -13.09 8.06
N PRO A 68 2.55 -13.86 7.33
CA PRO A 68 2.24 -15.24 7.03
C PRO A 68 2.27 -16.10 8.29
N VAL A 69 1.25 -16.95 8.45
CA VAL A 69 1.32 -18.13 9.33
C VAL A 69 1.79 -19.32 8.49
N GLY A 70 3.10 -19.46 8.31
CA GLY A 70 3.73 -20.49 7.47
C GLY A 70 4.43 -19.92 6.23
N SER A 71 4.67 -20.75 5.21
CA SER A 71 5.33 -20.34 3.96
C SER A 71 4.30 -20.03 2.88
N ARG A 72 4.41 -18.85 2.24
CA ARG A 72 3.65 -18.53 1.01
C ARG A 72 4.40 -19.09 -0.21
N SER A 73 3.66 -19.60 -1.20
CA SER A 73 4.26 -20.09 -2.44
C SER A 73 5.01 -18.95 -3.17
N PRO A 74 6.27 -19.15 -3.57
CA PRO A 74 7.08 -18.10 -4.22
C PRO A 74 6.59 -17.65 -5.60
N GLU A 75 5.67 -18.40 -6.23
CA GLU A 75 5.23 -18.23 -7.62
C GLU A 75 3.93 -17.43 -7.77
N GLU A 76 3.51 -16.71 -6.74
CA GLU A 76 2.29 -15.91 -6.82
C GLU A 76 2.49 -14.67 -7.71
N SER A 77 1.56 -14.46 -8.65
CA SER A 77 1.60 -13.23 -9.46
C SER A 77 1.28 -12.01 -8.59
N LEU A 78 2.10 -10.97 -8.73
CA LEU A 78 1.96 -9.72 -8.00
C LEU A 78 1.55 -8.61 -8.96
N ALA A 79 0.73 -7.69 -8.45
CA ALA A 79 0.42 -6.41 -9.07
C ALA A 79 1.03 -5.30 -8.22
N ASP A 80 1.66 -4.32 -8.89
CA ASP A 80 2.23 -3.17 -8.21
C ASP A 80 1.33 -1.95 -8.36
N PHE A 81 1.25 -1.16 -7.30
CA PHE A 81 0.49 0.07 -7.24
C PHE A 81 1.36 1.21 -6.73
N ARG A 82 1.15 2.40 -7.30
CA ARG A 82 1.64 3.66 -6.75
C ARG A 82 0.66 4.14 -5.69
N VAL A 83 1.14 4.30 -4.47
CA VAL A 83 0.39 4.88 -3.35
C VAL A 83 1.02 6.21 -2.97
N VAL A 84 0.22 7.28 -3.01
CA VAL A 84 0.65 8.63 -2.65
C VAL A 84 -0.13 9.09 -1.43
N PHE A 85 0.58 9.25 -0.31
CA PHE A 85 0.06 9.93 0.88
C PHE A 85 0.31 11.42 0.71
N THR A 86 -0.74 12.22 0.85
CA THR A 86 -0.64 13.68 0.73
C THR A 86 -0.77 14.35 2.10
N PRO A 87 -0.13 15.51 2.31
CA PRO A 87 -0.33 16.29 3.52
C PRO A 87 -1.81 16.60 3.73
N GLY A 88 -2.30 16.42 4.96
CA GLY A 88 -3.73 16.62 5.27
C GLY A 88 -4.59 15.35 5.16
N GLY A 89 -4.00 14.19 4.85
CA GLY A 89 -4.62 12.89 5.11
C GLY A 89 -5.41 12.27 3.96
N SER A 90 -5.22 12.72 2.71
CA SER A 90 -5.73 11.99 1.53
C SER A 90 -4.71 11.01 0.98
N VAL A 91 -5.19 9.87 0.47
CA VAL A 91 -4.39 8.84 -0.19
C VAL A 91 -4.89 8.62 -1.61
N GLN A 92 -3.94 8.48 -2.54
CA GLN A 92 -4.23 8.13 -3.94
C GLN A 92 -3.57 6.80 -4.27
N VAL A 93 -4.32 5.91 -4.92
CA VAL A 93 -3.85 4.59 -5.36
C VAL A 93 -4.04 4.47 -6.87
N ALA A 94 -2.96 4.17 -7.59
CA ALA A 94 -2.98 3.97 -9.04
C ALA A 94 -2.18 2.73 -9.43
N PRO A 95 -2.56 2.01 -10.50
CA PRO A 95 -1.71 0.95 -11.07
C PRO A 95 -0.33 1.49 -11.44
N TRP A 96 0.71 0.68 -11.26
CA TRP A 96 2.09 1.00 -11.65
C TRP A 96 2.36 0.78 -13.14
#